data_AF-A0A259C7C9-F1
#
_entry.id   AF-A0A259C7C9-F1
#
_cell.length_a   1.000
_cell.length_b   1.000
_cell.length_c   1.000
_cell.angle_alpha   90.00
_cell.angle_beta   90.00
_cell.angle_gamma   90.00
#
_symmetry.space_group_name_H-M   'P 1'
#
loop_
_entity.id
_entity.type
_entity.pdbx_description
1 polymer ?
#
loop_
_entity_poly.entity_id
_entity_poly.type
_entity_poly.pdbx_seq_one_letter_code
_entity_poly.pdbx_strand_id
1 'polypeptide(L)'
;LPGTASWLDPTNNAAFAAGECYLTNNGCSIYQNALAQSKVPEGADAGAKEQAAKMAALAADMDHAVYPIGVADKPTELQLAFPLVAFKYTKYPQACKAFMAFLMEANQMNPWLESSRGYLTQTLNAYDSNPVWTSDPKIKIFREATARSLWPGFRGALDRRAAAALADFILVDMFASVCTGRSNEKEAMANAARSAQRIYR
;
A
#
# COMPACT_ATOMS: atom_id res chain seq x y z
N LEU A 1 -1.86 -17.57 -12.53
CA LEU A 1 -2.99 -17.24 -13.42
C LEU A 1 -2.42 -16.63 -14.70
N PRO A 2 -2.96 -16.91 -15.89
CA PRO A 2 -2.47 -16.28 -17.12
C PRO A 2 -2.48 -14.76 -17.00
N GLY A 3 -1.41 -14.10 -17.45
CA GLY A 3 -1.30 -12.63 -17.42
C GLY A 3 -0.90 -12.01 -16.07
N THR A 4 -0.69 -12.78 -14.99
CA THR A 4 -0.30 -12.20 -13.68
C THR A 4 0.96 -11.34 -13.76
N ALA A 5 1.92 -11.68 -14.64
CA ALA A 5 3.15 -10.91 -14.82
C ALA A 5 2.92 -9.49 -15.40
N SER A 6 1.74 -9.20 -15.94
CA SER A 6 1.35 -7.88 -16.45
C SER A 6 0.26 -7.23 -15.62
N TRP A 7 -0.07 -7.78 -14.44
CA TRP A 7 -1.08 -7.18 -13.59
C TRP A 7 -0.60 -5.86 -13.00
N LEU A 8 -1.53 -4.92 -12.91
CA LEU A 8 -1.38 -3.67 -12.16
C LEU A 8 -2.26 -3.76 -10.91
N ASP A 9 -2.16 -2.77 -10.03
CA ASP A 9 -2.98 -2.69 -8.81
C ASP A 9 -4.49 -2.92 -9.09
N PRO A 10 -5.13 -2.27 -10.09
CA PRO A 10 -6.56 -2.50 -10.36
C PRO A 10 -6.88 -3.91 -10.86
N THR A 11 -6.02 -4.53 -11.70
CA THR A 11 -6.31 -5.86 -12.24
C THR A 11 -6.07 -6.95 -11.20
N ASN A 12 -5.08 -6.76 -10.34
CA ASN A 12 -4.86 -7.59 -9.16
C ASN A 12 -6.07 -7.54 -8.21
N ASN A 13 -6.63 -6.35 -7.95
CA ASN A 13 -7.81 -6.19 -7.10
C ASN A 13 -9.05 -6.87 -7.71
N ALA A 14 -9.24 -6.70 -9.03
CA ALA A 14 -10.34 -7.34 -9.74
C ALA A 14 -10.23 -8.87 -9.69
N ALA A 15 -9.04 -9.43 -9.90
CA ALA A 15 -8.81 -10.87 -9.83
C ALA A 15 -9.11 -11.43 -8.43
N PHE A 16 -8.69 -10.75 -7.36
CA PHE A 16 -9.03 -11.14 -5.99
C PHE A 16 -10.53 -11.06 -5.73
N ALA A 17 -11.18 -9.96 -6.12
CA ALA A 17 -12.63 -9.78 -5.93
C ALA A 17 -13.47 -10.77 -6.76
N ALA A 18 -12.94 -11.28 -7.87
CA ALA A 18 -13.54 -12.33 -8.68
C ALA A 18 -13.28 -13.75 -8.16
N GLY A 19 -12.50 -13.91 -7.08
CA GLY A 19 -12.12 -15.21 -6.53
C GLY A 19 -11.10 -15.98 -7.37
N GLU A 20 -10.39 -15.31 -8.29
CA GLU A 20 -9.35 -15.93 -9.11
C GLU A 20 -8.07 -16.19 -8.29
N CYS A 21 -7.82 -15.41 -7.25
CA CYS A 21 -6.76 -15.64 -6.27
C CYS A 21 -7.28 -15.51 -4.83
N TYR A 22 -6.66 -16.28 -3.92
CA TYR A 22 -7.01 -16.30 -2.50
C TYR A 22 -6.10 -15.41 -1.64
N LEU A 23 -5.02 -14.87 -2.23
CA LEU A 23 -4.07 -14.00 -1.56
C LEU A 23 -3.60 -12.94 -2.55
N THR A 24 -3.54 -11.70 -2.07
CA THR A 24 -3.05 -10.56 -2.83
C THR A 24 -2.27 -9.61 -1.94
N ASN A 25 -1.40 -8.80 -2.54
CA ASN A 25 -0.81 -7.68 -1.85
C ASN A 25 -1.54 -6.38 -2.18
N ASN A 26 -2.23 -5.80 -1.18
CA ASN A 26 -2.75 -4.45 -1.25
C ASN A 26 -3.01 -3.90 0.17
N GLY A 27 -3.28 -2.59 0.28
CA GLY A 27 -3.95 -2.00 1.44
C GLY A 27 -5.40 -2.49 1.58
N CYS A 28 -6.15 -1.93 2.53
CA CYS A 28 -7.54 -2.33 2.78
C CYS A 28 -8.53 -1.94 1.65
N SER A 29 -8.07 -1.44 0.50
CA SER A 29 -8.91 -0.88 -0.57
C SER A 29 -9.94 -1.87 -1.10
N ILE A 30 -9.54 -3.14 -1.29
CA ILE A 30 -10.44 -4.20 -1.77
C ILE A 30 -11.56 -4.42 -0.75
N TYR A 31 -11.21 -4.54 0.54
CA TYR A 31 -12.16 -4.70 1.63
C TYR A 31 -13.11 -3.51 1.74
N GLN A 32 -12.60 -2.28 1.72
CA GLN A 32 -13.42 -1.07 1.80
C GLN A 32 -14.34 -0.91 0.60
N ASN A 33 -13.89 -1.32 -0.58
CA ASN A 33 -14.70 -1.35 -1.80
C ASN A 33 -15.82 -2.40 -1.70
N ALA A 34 -15.51 -3.62 -1.23
CA ALA A 34 -16.50 -4.66 -0.98
C ALA A 34 -17.57 -4.20 0.03
N LEU A 35 -17.17 -3.56 1.14
CA LEU A 35 -18.10 -2.95 2.10
C LEU A 35 -18.95 -1.82 1.50
N ALA A 36 -18.40 -1.05 0.55
CA ALA A 36 -19.15 0.01 -0.11
C ALA A 36 -20.21 -0.58 -1.07
N GLN A 37 -19.82 -1.60 -1.84
CA GLN A 37 -20.71 -2.28 -2.79
C GLN A 37 -21.68 -3.26 -2.14
N SER A 38 -21.47 -3.66 -0.88
CA SER A 38 -22.40 -4.53 -0.15
C SER A 38 -23.70 -3.84 0.26
N LYS A 39 -23.78 -2.51 0.12
CA LYS A 39 -24.98 -1.74 0.42
C LYS A 39 -25.96 -1.88 -0.74
N VAL A 40 -27.18 -2.31 -0.44
CA VAL A 40 -28.27 -2.41 -1.43
C VAL A 40 -28.91 -1.03 -1.61
N PRO A 41 -28.85 -0.41 -2.80
CA PRO A 41 -29.55 0.84 -3.06
C PRO A 41 -31.07 0.68 -2.92
N GLU A 42 -31.75 1.75 -2.52
CA GLU A 42 -33.21 1.77 -2.53
C GLU A 42 -33.72 1.59 -3.97
N GLY A 43 -34.74 0.73 -4.16
CA GLY A 43 -35.27 0.41 -5.48
C GLY A 43 -34.39 -0.51 -6.35
N ALA A 44 -33.31 -1.07 -5.80
CA ALA A 44 -32.42 -1.97 -6.54
C ALA A 44 -33.15 -3.19 -7.13
N ASP A 45 -32.80 -3.52 -8.37
CA ASP A 45 -33.24 -4.73 -9.05
C ASP A 45 -32.60 -6.00 -8.44
N ALA A 46 -33.00 -7.16 -8.95
CA ALA A 46 -32.50 -8.45 -8.46
C ALA A 46 -30.99 -8.62 -8.67
N GLY A 47 -30.45 -8.13 -9.78
CA GLY A 47 -29.02 -8.25 -10.10
C GLY A 47 -28.16 -7.39 -9.17
N ALA A 48 -28.57 -6.16 -8.90
CA ALA A 48 -27.91 -5.27 -7.94
C ALA A 48 -27.96 -5.83 -6.51
N LYS A 49 -29.08 -6.44 -6.11
CA LYS A 49 -29.20 -7.14 -4.81
C LYS A 49 -28.26 -8.35 -4.72
N GLU A 50 -28.18 -9.15 -5.78
CA GLU A 50 -27.28 -10.29 -5.84
C GLU A 50 -25.81 -9.84 -5.76
N GLN A 51 -25.45 -8.79 -6.49
CA GLN A 51 -24.09 -8.23 -6.46
C GLN A 51 -23.72 -7.71 -5.07
N ALA A 52 -24.63 -6.98 -4.41
CA ALA A 52 -24.41 -6.52 -3.04
C ALA A 52 -24.23 -7.69 -2.06
N ALA A 53 -25.02 -8.76 -2.20
CA ALA A 53 -24.86 -9.97 -1.38
C ALA A 53 -23.50 -10.66 -1.61
N LYS A 54 -23.03 -10.74 -2.86
CA LYS A 54 -21.69 -11.26 -3.19
C LYS A 54 -20.59 -10.42 -2.54
N MET A 55 -20.68 -9.10 -2.62
CA MET A 55 -19.71 -8.20 -2.01
C MET A 55 -19.75 -8.25 -0.48
N ALA A 56 -20.93 -8.43 0.12
CA ALA A 56 -21.07 -8.66 1.56
C ALA A 56 -20.36 -9.95 1.99
N ALA A 57 -20.57 -11.05 1.25
CA ALA A 57 -19.91 -12.33 1.51
C ALA A 57 -18.38 -12.23 1.36
N LEU A 58 -17.89 -11.57 0.30
CA LEU A 58 -16.47 -11.32 0.10
C LEU A 58 -15.86 -10.51 1.25
N ALA A 59 -16.51 -9.43 1.69
CA ALA A 59 -16.04 -8.63 2.82
C ALA A 59 -16.04 -9.44 4.13
N ALA A 60 -17.03 -10.31 4.34
CA ALA A 60 -17.11 -11.17 5.51
C ALA A 60 -15.96 -12.20 5.56
N ASP A 61 -15.58 -12.76 4.41
CA ASP A 61 -14.54 -13.79 4.28
C ASP A 61 -13.10 -13.23 4.23
N MET A 62 -12.93 -11.96 3.85
CA MET A 62 -11.62 -11.33 3.71
C MET A 62 -10.93 -11.05 5.06
N ASP A 63 -9.62 -11.23 5.14
CA ASP A 63 -8.80 -10.80 6.27
C ASP A 63 -7.44 -10.27 5.79
N HIS A 64 -6.67 -9.66 6.69
CA HIS A 64 -5.40 -9.02 6.39
C HIS A 64 -4.29 -9.50 7.34
N ALA A 65 -3.09 -9.60 6.80
CA ALA A 65 -1.89 -9.93 7.57
C ALA A 65 -0.75 -8.99 7.20
N VAL A 66 0.17 -8.77 8.14
CA VAL A 66 1.45 -8.13 7.84
C VAL A 66 2.31 -9.07 7.00
N TYR A 67 3.31 -8.51 6.32
CA TYR A 67 4.28 -9.34 5.62
C TYR A 67 5.07 -10.22 6.59
N PRO A 68 5.46 -11.44 6.15
CA PRO A 68 6.32 -12.31 6.94
C PRO A 68 7.68 -11.63 7.20
N ILE A 69 8.21 -11.84 8.40
CA ILE A 69 9.55 -11.38 8.76
C ILE A 69 10.56 -12.36 8.15
N GLY A 70 11.41 -11.86 7.26
CA GLY A 70 12.50 -12.63 6.67
C GLY A 70 13.75 -12.69 7.55
N VAL A 71 14.88 -13.11 6.96
CA VAL A 71 16.19 -13.28 7.63
C VAL A 71 16.79 -12.01 8.26
N ALA A 72 16.15 -10.86 8.08
CA ALA A 72 16.56 -9.60 8.69
C ALA A 72 16.05 -9.44 10.14
N ASP A 73 15.24 -10.38 10.65
CA ASP A 73 14.61 -10.39 11.98
C ASP A 73 13.80 -9.14 12.33
N LYS A 74 13.39 -8.38 11.31
CA LYS A 74 12.52 -7.21 11.44
C LYS A 74 11.71 -6.98 10.16
N PRO A 75 10.62 -6.20 10.22
CA PRO A 75 9.87 -5.79 9.03
C PRO A 75 10.76 -5.07 8.02
N THR A 76 10.57 -5.41 6.74
CA THR A 76 11.26 -4.77 5.61
C THR A 76 10.28 -4.31 4.53
N GLU A 77 9.05 -4.00 4.95
CA GLU A 77 7.97 -3.57 4.08
C GLU A 77 8.28 -2.19 3.50
N LEU A 78 7.79 -1.90 2.29
CA LEU A 78 7.84 -0.57 1.70
C LEU A 78 6.41 -0.06 1.55
N GLN A 79 6.06 0.99 2.27
CA GLN A 79 4.77 1.66 2.18
C GLN A 79 4.90 2.98 1.40
N LEU A 80 3.86 3.32 0.64
CA LEU A 80 3.81 4.58 -0.09
C LEU A 80 3.63 5.74 0.90
N ALA A 81 4.57 6.69 0.88
CA ALA A 81 4.52 7.89 1.72
C ALA A 81 3.96 9.09 0.93
N PHE A 82 3.07 9.86 1.57
CA PHE A 82 2.54 11.13 1.05
C PHE A 82 3.08 12.30 1.88
N PRO A 83 4.31 12.78 1.64
CA PRO A 83 4.92 13.83 2.45
C PRO A 83 4.31 15.20 2.14
N LEU A 84 4.14 16.01 3.19
CA LEU A 84 3.90 17.44 3.05
C LEU A 84 5.22 18.14 2.71
N VAL A 85 5.30 18.75 1.52
CA VAL A 85 6.50 19.43 1.03
C VAL A 85 6.19 20.85 0.60
N ALA A 86 7.11 21.77 0.86
CA ALA A 86 7.04 23.16 0.43
C ALA A 86 8.27 23.47 -0.40
N PHE A 87 8.08 24.16 -1.51
CA PHE A 87 9.19 24.60 -2.34
C PHE A 87 10.04 25.61 -1.59
N LYS A 88 11.35 25.38 -1.56
CA LYS A 88 12.33 26.26 -0.91
C LYS A 88 12.28 27.70 -1.43
N TYR A 89 11.90 27.90 -2.69
CA TYR A 89 11.81 29.20 -3.34
C TYR A 89 10.48 29.94 -3.11
N THR A 90 9.57 29.41 -2.28
CA THR A 90 8.32 30.11 -1.95
C THR A 90 8.59 31.48 -1.32
N LYS A 91 7.79 32.48 -1.70
CA LYS A 91 7.82 33.81 -1.06
C LYS A 91 7.18 33.80 0.33
N TYR A 92 6.47 32.73 0.70
CA TYR A 92 5.68 32.63 1.93
C TYR A 92 6.06 31.41 2.78
N PRO A 93 7.33 31.24 3.20
CA PRO A 93 7.79 30.03 3.87
C PRO A 93 7.11 29.80 5.22
N GLN A 94 6.77 30.87 5.95
CA GLN A 94 6.08 30.74 7.24
C GLN A 94 4.61 30.36 7.07
N ALA A 95 3.93 30.85 6.02
CA ALA A 95 2.57 30.44 5.72
C ALA A 95 2.50 28.95 5.35
N CYS A 96 3.43 28.45 4.54
CA CYS A 96 3.51 27.03 4.22
C CYS A 96 3.72 26.18 5.49
N LYS A 97 4.65 26.57 6.37
CA LYS A 97 4.89 25.86 7.64
C LYS A 97 3.66 25.87 8.54
N ALA A 98 3.00 27.02 8.69
CA ALA A 98 1.79 27.15 9.49
C ALA A 98 0.65 26.29 8.94
N PHE A 99 0.48 26.26 7.61
CA PHE A 99 -0.53 25.41 6.97
C PHE A 99 -0.23 23.92 7.15
N MET A 100 1.02 23.49 7.00
CA MET A 100 1.40 22.09 7.26
C MET A 100 1.18 21.70 8.71
N ALA A 101 1.52 22.58 9.67
CA ALA A 101 1.24 22.35 11.08
C ALA A 101 -0.27 22.21 11.33
N PHE A 102 -1.06 23.14 10.78
CA PHE A 102 -2.53 23.11 10.88
C PHE A 102 -3.14 21.81 10.33
N LEU A 103 -2.70 21.33 9.16
CA LEU A 103 -3.17 20.06 8.60
C LEU A 103 -2.88 18.86 9.52
N MET A 104 -1.82 18.94 10.32
CA MET A 104 -1.37 17.90 11.23
C MET A 104 -1.98 18.02 12.64
N GLU A 105 -2.78 19.06 12.92
CA GLU A 105 -3.47 19.22 14.20
C GLU A 105 -4.67 18.26 14.33
N ALA A 106 -5.02 17.89 15.56
CA ALA A 106 -6.02 16.87 15.84
C ALA A 106 -7.39 17.16 15.20
N ASN A 107 -7.81 18.43 15.17
CA ASN A 107 -9.08 18.85 14.57
C ASN A 107 -9.14 18.63 13.05
N GLN A 108 -7.98 18.55 12.37
CA GLN A 108 -7.91 18.30 10.92
C GLN A 108 -7.56 16.82 10.65
N MET A 109 -6.57 16.29 11.36
CA MET A 109 -6.04 14.95 11.12
C MET A 109 -7.02 13.85 11.53
N ASN A 110 -7.72 13.97 12.67
CA ASN A 110 -8.66 12.94 13.10
C ASN A 110 -9.79 12.68 12.09
N PRO A 111 -10.57 13.69 11.64
CA PRO A 111 -11.63 13.44 10.67
C PRO A 111 -11.09 12.95 9.32
N TRP A 112 -9.90 13.41 8.90
CA TRP A 112 -9.25 12.92 7.69
C TRP A 112 -8.88 11.43 7.81
N LEU A 113 -8.28 11.05 8.94
CA LEU A 113 -7.86 9.67 9.20
C LEU A 113 -9.08 8.73 9.32
N GLU A 114 -10.13 9.15 10.02
CA GLU A 114 -11.39 8.42 10.11
C GLU A 114 -12.05 8.23 8.73
N SER A 115 -12.03 9.28 7.90
CA SER A 115 -12.55 9.23 6.52
C SER A 115 -11.74 8.29 5.62
N SER A 116 -10.46 8.07 5.92
CA SER A 116 -9.63 7.11 5.18
C SER A 116 -10.03 5.65 5.42
N ARG A 117 -10.76 5.37 6.51
CA ARG A 117 -11.23 4.02 6.88
C ARG A 117 -10.10 2.98 6.88
N GLY A 118 -8.92 3.36 7.36
CA GLY A 118 -7.74 2.51 7.44
C GLY A 118 -6.94 2.37 6.15
N TYR A 119 -7.35 3.04 5.06
CA TYR A 119 -6.59 3.04 3.80
C TYR A 119 -5.32 3.88 3.90
N LEU A 120 -5.35 4.93 4.72
CA LEU A 120 -4.19 5.77 5.01
C LEU A 120 -3.84 5.65 6.49
N THR A 121 -2.54 5.70 6.78
CA THR A 121 -1.99 5.57 8.13
C THR A 121 -1.33 6.87 8.55
N GLN A 122 -1.47 7.22 9.83
CA GLN A 122 -0.82 8.37 10.45
C GLN A 122 0.70 8.29 10.39
N THR A 123 1.35 9.45 10.46
CA THR A 123 2.79 9.59 10.62
C THR A 123 3.21 10.10 12.01
N LEU A 124 2.27 10.53 12.84
CA LEU A 124 2.50 10.92 14.23
C LEU A 124 1.91 9.89 15.19
N ASN A 125 2.71 9.42 16.15
CA ASN A 125 2.32 8.41 17.14
C ASN A 125 1.07 8.78 17.97
N ALA A 126 0.78 10.08 18.13
CA ALA A 126 -0.40 10.54 18.86
C ALA A 126 -1.72 10.03 18.24
N TYR A 127 -1.74 9.73 16.94
CA TYR A 127 -2.93 9.26 16.24
C TYR A 127 -3.10 7.73 16.25
N ASP A 128 -2.19 6.99 16.91
CA ASP A 128 -2.35 5.54 17.13
C ASP A 128 -3.60 5.22 17.98
N SER A 129 -4.07 6.20 18.77
CA SER A 129 -5.29 6.12 19.58
C SER A 129 -6.54 6.64 18.86
N ASN A 130 -6.46 6.99 17.57
CA ASN A 130 -7.65 7.42 16.83
C ASN A 130 -8.71 6.28 16.78
N PRO A 131 -10.01 6.58 16.97
CA PRO A 131 -11.07 5.57 16.99
C PRO A 131 -11.18 4.69 15.74
N VAL A 132 -10.68 5.15 14.58
CA VAL A 132 -10.67 4.36 13.34
C VAL A 132 -10.01 2.99 13.55
N TRP A 133 -8.96 2.91 14.36
CA TRP A 133 -8.19 1.68 14.61
C TRP A 133 -8.90 0.67 15.50
N THR A 134 -10.00 1.07 16.12
CA THR A 134 -10.89 0.22 16.91
C THR A 134 -12.27 0.05 16.30
N SER A 135 -12.57 0.75 15.20
CA SER A 135 -13.87 0.71 14.53
C SER A 135 -14.16 -0.64 13.87
N ASP A 136 -13.12 -1.32 13.38
CA ASP A 136 -13.20 -2.61 12.73
C ASP A 136 -11.91 -3.41 13.01
N PRO A 137 -11.99 -4.63 13.57
CA PRO A 137 -10.80 -5.43 13.85
C PRO A 137 -9.99 -5.76 12.59
N LYS A 138 -10.61 -5.89 11.40
CA LYS A 138 -9.93 -6.24 10.14
C LYS A 138 -9.03 -5.13 9.61
N ILE A 139 -9.25 -3.87 10.03
CA ILE A 139 -8.41 -2.74 9.59
C ILE A 139 -7.36 -2.34 10.63
N LYS A 140 -7.44 -2.87 11.85
CA LYS A 140 -6.54 -2.50 12.95
C LYS A 140 -5.06 -2.66 12.60
N ILE A 141 -4.73 -3.68 11.80
CA ILE A 141 -3.37 -3.99 11.38
C ILE A 141 -2.71 -2.88 10.56
N PHE A 142 -3.51 -2.10 9.81
CA PHE A 142 -2.99 -1.01 8.97
C PHE A 142 -2.45 0.16 9.79
N ARG A 143 -2.84 0.31 11.06
CA ARG A 143 -2.25 1.28 11.99
C ARG A 143 -0.73 1.19 12.06
N GLU A 144 -0.19 -0.03 11.90
CA GLU A 144 1.22 -0.33 12.04
C GLU A 144 2.04 -0.03 10.77
N ALA A 145 1.39 0.32 9.64
CA ALA A 145 2.05 0.42 8.34
C ALA A 145 3.26 1.37 8.36
N THR A 146 3.12 2.57 8.94
CA THR A 146 4.21 3.54 9.06
C THR A 146 5.36 3.01 9.90
N ALA A 147 5.06 2.40 11.06
CA ALA A 147 6.07 1.90 11.99
C ALA A 147 6.86 0.69 11.43
N ARG A 148 6.25 -0.07 10.52
CA ARG A 148 6.83 -1.25 9.88
C ARG A 148 7.57 -0.96 8.57
N SER A 149 7.39 0.22 7.98
CA SER A 149 7.96 0.55 6.68
C SER A 149 9.44 0.91 6.76
N LEU A 150 10.19 0.47 5.75
CA LEU A 150 11.49 1.03 5.38
C LEU A 150 11.32 2.05 4.24
N TRP A 151 12.28 2.95 4.08
CA TRP A 151 12.38 3.83 2.90
C TRP A 151 13.29 3.19 1.83
N PRO A 152 13.15 3.55 0.54
CA PRO A 152 13.92 2.94 -0.56
C PRO A 152 15.45 2.95 -0.41
N GLY A 153 15.99 3.84 0.43
CA GLY A 153 17.43 3.91 0.73
C GLY A 153 17.88 2.99 1.89
N PHE A 154 17.00 2.67 2.84
CA PHE A 154 17.30 1.99 4.11
C PHE A 154 18.70 2.29 4.70
N ARG A 155 19.66 1.34 4.61
CA ARG A 155 21.05 1.46 5.11
C ARG A 155 21.92 2.45 4.32
N GLY A 156 21.50 2.79 3.10
CA GLY A 156 22.12 3.79 2.24
C GLY A 156 21.42 5.15 2.30
N ALA A 157 21.87 6.07 1.46
CA ALA A 157 21.27 7.40 1.34
C ALA A 157 19.95 7.34 0.56
N LEU A 158 18.96 8.12 1.00
CA LEU A 158 17.76 8.41 0.20
C LEU A 158 18.11 9.46 -0.86
N ASP A 159 18.72 9.01 -1.95
CA ASP A 159 19.22 9.86 -3.04
C ASP A 159 18.69 9.41 -4.41
N ARG A 160 19.20 10.04 -5.48
CA ARG A 160 18.81 9.72 -6.86
C ARG A 160 19.13 8.29 -7.26
N ARG A 161 20.11 7.63 -6.64
CA ARG A 161 20.49 6.25 -6.93
C ARG A 161 19.45 5.30 -6.36
N ALA A 162 19.02 5.52 -5.12
CA ALA A 162 17.90 4.78 -4.53
C ALA A 162 16.61 4.96 -5.35
N ALA A 163 16.32 6.19 -5.78
CA ALA A 163 15.18 6.46 -6.65
C ALA A 163 15.29 5.74 -8.01
N ALA A 164 16.45 5.75 -8.64
CA ALA A 164 16.70 5.06 -9.91
C ALA A 164 16.55 3.54 -9.76
N ALA A 165 17.07 2.94 -8.69
CA ALA A 165 16.95 1.49 -8.46
C ALA A 165 15.49 1.04 -8.30
N LEU A 166 14.65 1.87 -7.68
CA LEU A 166 13.21 1.64 -7.58
C LEU A 166 12.51 1.83 -8.94
N ALA A 167 12.85 2.90 -9.66
CA ALA A 167 12.26 3.22 -10.96
C ALA A 167 12.61 2.20 -12.06
N ASP A 168 13.80 1.60 -11.99
CA ASP A 168 14.25 0.53 -12.89
C ASP A 168 13.70 -0.84 -12.51
N PHE A 169 12.80 -0.92 -11.51
CA PHE A 169 12.12 -2.16 -11.08
C PHE A 169 13.05 -3.35 -10.81
N ILE A 170 14.30 -3.10 -10.39
CA ILE A 170 15.36 -4.12 -10.36
C ILE A 170 14.93 -5.41 -9.63
N LEU A 171 14.33 -5.29 -8.44
CA LEU A 171 13.86 -6.45 -7.68
C LEU A 171 12.60 -7.09 -8.28
N VAL A 172 11.66 -6.27 -8.77
CA VAL A 172 10.42 -6.77 -9.38
C VAL A 172 10.73 -7.58 -10.64
N ASP A 173 11.59 -7.06 -11.50
CA ASP A 173 12.03 -7.72 -12.73
C ASP A 173 12.85 -8.98 -12.45
N MET A 174 13.65 -8.98 -11.38
CA MET A 174 14.36 -10.18 -10.91
C MET A 174 13.37 -11.31 -10.64
N PHE A 175 12.37 -11.09 -9.79
CA PHE A 175 11.36 -12.11 -9.49
C PHE A 175 10.51 -12.46 -10.70
N ALA A 176 10.05 -11.46 -11.47
CA ALA A 176 9.23 -11.67 -12.64
C ALA A 176 9.94 -12.53 -13.71
N SER A 177 11.25 -12.36 -13.90
CA SER A 177 12.03 -13.17 -14.85
C SER A 177 12.04 -14.65 -14.48
N VAL A 178 12.11 -14.98 -13.19
CA VAL A 178 12.04 -16.37 -12.69
C VAL A 178 10.62 -16.90 -12.80
N CYS A 179 9.63 -16.16 -12.30
CA CYS A 179 8.22 -16.58 -12.30
C CYS A 179 7.64 -16.79 -13.71
N THR A 180 8.23 -16.17 -14.73
CA THR A 180 7.83 -16.31 -16.15
C THR A 180 8.70 -17.30 -16.92
N GLY A 181 9.70 -17.91 -16.29
CA GLY A 181 10.63 -18.85 -16.93
C GLY A 181 11.62 -18.21 -17.91
N ARG A 182 11.78 -16.87 -17.90
CA ARG A 182 12.75 -16.16 -18.74
C ARG A 182 14.20 -16.37 -18.27
N SER A 183 14.40 -16.64 -16.98
CA SER A 183 15.72 -16.88 -16.39
C SER A 183 15.62 -17.84 -15.21
N ASN A 184 16.70 -18.53 -14.88
CA ASN A 184 16.82 -19.23 -13.60
C ASN A 184 17.18 -18.26 -12.45
N GLU A 185 17.10 -18.73 -11.22
CA GLU A 185 17.28 -17.91 -10.00
C GLU A 185 18.67 -17.27 -9.96
N LYS A 186 19.71 -18.04 -10.27
CA LYS A 186 21.11 -17.58 -10.21
C LYS A 186 21.36 -16.47 -11.22
N GLU A 187 20.85 -16.63 -12.43
CA GLU A 187 20.99 -15.64 -13.50
C GLU A 187 20.20 -14.36 -13.19
N ALA A 188 18.95 -14.49 -12.74
CA ALA A 188 18.11 -13.36 -12.35
C ALA A 188 18.77 -12.52 -11.25
N MET A 189 19.26 -13.16 -10.18
CA MET A 189 20.00 -12.48 -9.10
C MET A 189 21.28 -11.80 -9.60
N ALA A 190 22.04 -12.45 -10.48
CA ALA A 190 23.25 -11.86 -11.06
C ALA A 190 22.94 -10.63 -11.94
N ASN A 191 21.87 -10.68 -12.73
CA ASN A 191 21.39 -9.55 -13.53
C ASN A 191 20.96 -8.38 -12.64
N ALA A 192 20.13 -8.65 -11.62
CA ALA A 192 19.68 -7.63 -10.67
C ALA A 192 20.85 -6.96 -9.95
N ALA A 193 21.83 -7.75 -9.49
CA ALA A 193 23.04 -7.25 -8.84
C ALA A 193 23.86 -6.36 -9.78
N ARG A 194 24.05 -6.75 -11.05
CA ARG A 194 24.74 -5.92 -12.05
C ARG A 194 24.01 -4.60 -12.31
N SER A 195 22.68 -4.63 -12.45
CA SER A 195 21.87 -3.41 -12.63
C SER A 195 22.00 -2.48 -11.44
N ALA A 196 21.91 -2.99 -10.22
CA ALA A 196 22.10 -2.19 -9.01
C ALA A 196 23.52 -1.61 -8.94
N GLN A 197 24.56 -2.41 -9.20
CA GLN A 197 25.94 -1.93 -9.23
C GLN A 197 26.14 -0.79 -10.22
N ARG A 198 25.50 -0.83 -11.40
CA ARG A 198 25.60 0.26 -12.38
C ARG A 198 25.04 1.59 -11.85
N ILE A 199 23.97 1.53 -11.05
CA ILE A 199 23.34 2.71 -10.45
C ILE A 199 24.19 3.27 -9.29
N TYR A 200 24.85 2.40 -8.53
CA TYR A 200 25.59 2.78 -7.33
C TYR A 200 27.11 3.00 -7.52
N ARG A 201 27.60 2.92 -8.76
CA ARG A 201 28.98 3.30 -9.12
C ARG A 201 29.26 4.78 -8.87
#